data_AF-A0A8I1QCY8-F1
#
_entry.id   AF-A0A8I1QCY8-F1
#
_cell.length_a   1.000
_cell.length_b   1.000
_cell.length_c   1.000
_cell.angle_alpha   90.00
_cell.angle_beta   90.00
_cell.angle_gamma   90.00
#
_symmetry.space_group_name_H-M   'P 1'
#
loop_
_entity.id
_entity.type
_entity.pdbx_description
1 polymer ?
#
loop_
_entity_poly.entity_id
_entity_poly.type
_entity_poly.pdbx_seq_one_letter_code
_entity_poly.pdbx_strand_id
1 'polypeptide(L)'
;MEERNRWIELIKGLRERHLCSLDEAHRLALADPHWRRWVERQINSDPQCRKMALRHIRHDGPRALLEDRSGRLLVRWPAAGTSE
;
A
#
# COMPACT_ATOMS: atom_id res chain seq x y z
N MET A 1 5.15 -7.27 15.88
CA MET A 1 3.88 -6.68 16.39
C MET A 1 3.94 -5.16 16.40
N GLU A 2 5.08 -4.58 16.81
CA GLU A 2 5.30 -3.13 16.88
C GLU A 2 5.08 -2.38 15.56
N GLU A 3 5.62 -2.88 14.45
CA GLU A 3 5.47 -2.24 13.12
C GLU A 3 4.01 -2.18 12.66
N ARG A 4 3.20 -3.20 12.99
CA ARG A 4 1.77 -3.22 12.66
C ARG A 4 1.02 -2.11 13.41
N ASN A 5 1.33 -1.91 14.69
CA ASN A 5 0.71 -0.84 15.47
C ASN A 5 1.17 0.53 14.96
N ARG A 6 2.47 0.69 14.67
CA ARG A 6 3.01 1.91 14.05
C ARG A 6 2.35 2.21 12.70
N TRP A 7 2.08 1.19 11.88
CA TRP A 7 1.34 1.34 10.62
C TRP A 7 -0.08 1.85 10.86
N ILE A 8 -0.83 1.26 11.79
CA ILE A 8 -2.20 1.66 12.11
C ILE A 8 -2.24 3.13 12.57
N GLU A 9 -1.34 3.51 13.47
CA GLU A 9 -1.26 4.88 13.99
C GLU A 9 -0.81 5.87 12.90
N LEU A 10 0.10 5.47 12.02
CA LEU A 10 0.47 6.27 10.85
C LEU A 10 -0.75 6.55 9.95
N ILE A 11 -1.52 5.52 9.61
CA ILE A 11 -2.69 5.68 8.74
C ILE A 11 -3.75 6.59 9.39
N LYS A 12 -4.03 6.41 10.69
CA LYS A 12 -4.92 7.32 11.43
C LYS A 12 -4.42 8.76 11.37
N GLY A 13 -3.16 8.99 11.72
CA GLY A 13 -2.57 10.33 11.73
C GLY A 13 -2.58 10.98 10.34
N LEU A 14 -2.34 10.22 9.27
CA LEU A 14 -2.46 10.73 7.90
C LEU A 14 -3.90 11.11 7.54
N ARG A 15 -4.88 10.29 7.92
CA ARG A 15 -6.30 10.60 7.68
C ARG A 15 -6.73 11.86 8.41
N GLU A 16 -6.34 12.02 9.67
CA GLU A 16 -6.69 13.19 10.48
C GLU A 16 -5.99 14.45 9.98
N ARG A 17 -4.69 14.36 9.64
CA ARG A 17 -3.91 15.50 9.17
C ARG A 17 -4.32 15.97 7.78
N HIS A 18 -4.62 15.05 6.86
CA HIS A 18 -4.91 15.37 5.46
C HIS A 18 -6.40 15.34 5.13
N LEU A 19 -7.27 15.01 6.10
CA LEU A 19 -8.72 14.85 5.91
C LEU A 19 -9.07 13.99 4.70
N CYS A 20 -8.32 12.91 4.51
CA CYS A 20 -8.36 12.09 3.30
C CYS A 20 -9.01 10.72 3.52
N SER A 21 -9.36 10.08 2.41
CA SER A 21 -9.92 8.73 2.40
C SER A 21 -8.89 7.70 2.88
N LEU A 22 -9.35 6.50 3.27
CA LEU A 22 -8.44 5.44 3.68
C LEU A 22 -7.44 5.05 2.57
N ASP A 23 -7.90 4.99 1.31
CA ASP A 23 -7.05 4.75 0.15
C ASP A 23 -5.99 5.83 -0.06
N GLU A 24 -6.34 7.11 0.14
CA GLU A 24 -5.40 8.22 0.02
C GLU A 24 -4.36 8.18 1.14
N ALA A 25 -4.77 7.87 2.37
CA ALA A 25 -3.84 7.69 3.48
C ALA A 25 -2.88 6.52 3.23
N HIS A 26 -3.36 5.40 2.68
CA HIS A 26 -2.48 4.31 2.25
C HIS A 26 -1.51 4.76 1.17
N ARG A 27 -1.96 5.52 0.16
CA ARG A 27 -1.09 6.06 -0.89
C ARG A 27 0.01 6.95 -0.30
N LEU A 28 -0.35 7.83 0.64
CA LEU A 28 0.60 8.70 1.34
C LEU A 28 1.60 7.91 2.20
N ALA A 29 1.13 6.89 2.93
CA ALA A 29 2.02 6.04 3.74
C ALA A 29 2.98 5.21 2.87
N LEU A 30 2.49 4.67 1.75
CA LEU A 30 3.28 3.92 0.77
C LEU A 30 4.28 4.80 -0.01
N ALA A 31 4.20 6.13 0.17
CA ALA A 31 5.24 7.06 -0.27
C ALA A 31 6.59 6.80 0.39
N ASP A 32 6.57 6.35 1.64
CA ASP A 32 7.76 6.00 2.38
C ASP A 32 8.29 4.61 1.94
N PRO A 33 9.55 4.50 1.44
CA PRO A 33 10.17 3.23 1.08
C PRO A 33 10.29 2.22 2.22
N HIS A 34 10.33 2.67 3.48
CA HIS A 34 10.32 1.79 4.65
C HIS A 34 8.98 1.05 4.73
N TRP A 35 7.89 1.79 4.72
CA TRP A 35 6.54 1.25 4.81
C TRP A 35 6.14 0.44 3.59
N ARG A 36 6.58 0.87 2.40
CA ARG A 36 6.41 0.09 1.17
C ARG A 36 6.97 -1.33 1.30
N ARG A 37 8.25 -1.44 1.67
CA ARG A 37 8.93 -2.73 1.85
C ARG A 37 8.25 -3.58 2.92
N TRP A 38 7.77 -2.94 3.98
CA TRP A 38 7.03 -3.63 5.03
C TRP A 38 5.70 -4.20 4.51
N VAL A 39 4.88 -3.39 3.84
CA VAL A 39 3.60 -3.84 3.25
C VAL A 39 3.83 -4.95 2.24
N GLU A 40 4.80 -4.81 1.34
CA GLU A 40 5.15 -5.85 0.36
C GLU A 40 5.53 -7.17 1.04
N ARG A 41 6.27 -7.11 2.16
CA ARG A 41 6.57 -8.30 2.96
C ARG A 41 5.29 -8.90 3.53
N GLN A 42 4.42 -8.10 4.16
CA GLN A 42 3.19 -8.59 4.77
C GLN A 42 2.24 -9.23 3.75
N ILE A 43 1.97 -8.59 2.61
CA ILE A 43 1.04 -9.12 1.59
C ILE A 43 1.57 -10.39 0.89
N ASN A 44 2.87 -10.64 0.92
CA ASN A 44 3.45 -11.86 0.36
C ASN A 44 3.67 -12.97 1.39
N SER A 45 3.77 -12.64 2.69
CA SER A 45 3.96 -13.61 3.77
C SER A 45 2.67 -14.05 4.45
N ASP A 46 1.66 -13.19 4.53
CA ASP A 46 0.37 -13.47 5.18
C ASP A 46 -0.73 -13.76 4.14
N PRO A 47 -1.38 -14.95 4.17
CA PRO A 47 -2.42 -15.31 3.20
C PRO A 47 -3.67 -14.43 3.24
N GLN A 48 -4.05 -13.91 4.42
CA GLN A 48 -5.20 -13.02 4.55
C GLN A 48 -4.88 -11.66 3.92
N CYS A 49 -3.69 -11.11 4.21
CA CYS A 49 -3.22 -9.89 3.58
C CYS A 49 -3.12 -10.05 2.06
N ARG A 50 -2.61 -11.19 1.58
CA ARG A 50 -2.53 -11.51 0.14
C ARG A 50 -3.91 -11.49 -0.52
N LYS A 51 -4.91 -12.12 0.10
CA LYS A 51 -6.28 -12.19 -0.43
C LYS A 51 -6.92 -10.80 -0.51
N MET A 52 -6.71 -9.95 0.50
CA MET A 52 -7.20 -8.56 0.49
C MET A 52 -6.52 -7.74 -0.60
N ALA A 53 -5.19 -7.86 -0.73
CA ALA A 53 -4.42 -7.19 -1.77
C ALA A 53 -4.89 -7.59 -3.19
N LEU A 54 -5.09 -8.88 -3.44
CA LEU A 54 -5.63 -9.37 -4.71
C LEU A 54 -7.04 -8.85 -4.98
N ARG A 55 -7.90 -8.76 -3.96
CA ARG A 55 -9.23 -8.17 -4.10
C ARG A 55 -9.16 -6.70 -4.49
N HIS A 56 -8.28 -5.93 -3.85
CA HIS A 56 -8.04 -4.52 -4.19
C HIS A 56 -7.57 -4.37 -5.64
N ILE A 57 -6.60 -5.18 -6.08
CA ILE A 57 -6.13 -5.19 -7.47
C ILE A 57 -7.28 -5.50 -8.45
N ARG A 58 -8.13 -6.47 -8.14
CA ARG A 58 -9.27 -6.84 -8.99
C ARG A 58 -10.36 -5.77 -9.03
N HIS A 59 -10.61 -5.07 -7.92
CA HIS A 59 -11.65 -4.04 -7.82
C HIS A 59 -11.21 -2.73 -8.50
N ASP A 60 -9.99 -2.27 -8.20
CA ASP A 60 -9.52 -0.95 -8.63
C ASP A 60 -8.71 -1.00 -9.93
N GLY A 61 -8.29 -2.19 -10.37
CA GLY A 61 -7.62 -2.43 -11.64
C GLY A 61 -6.41 -1.51 -11.84
N PRO A 62 -6.35 -0.67 -12.89
CA PRO A 62 -5.25 0.26 -13.11
C PRO A 62 -5.04 1.31 -12.00
N ARG A 63 -6.07 1.56 -11.18
CA ARG A 63 -6.02 2.53 -10.07
C ARG A 63 -5.55 1.91 -8.76
N ALA A 64 -5.39 0.59 -8.71
CA ALA A 64 -4.92 -0.12 -7.54
C ALA A 64 -3.52 0.36 -7.12
N LEU A 65 -3.30 0.44 -5.82
CA LEU A 65 -2.00 0.79 -5.23
C LEU A 65 -0.99 -0.37 -5.31
N LEU A 66 -1.46 -1.55 -5.68
CA LEU A 66 -0.68 -2.77 -5.76
C LEU A 66 -0.76 -3.31 -7.18
N GLU A 67 0.26 -4.06 -7.57
CA GLU A 67 0.26 -4.84 -8.81
C GLU A 67 0.80 -6.24 -8.56
N ASP A 68 0.27 -7.21 -9.31
CA ASP A 68 0.85 -8.55 -9.37
C ASP A 68 1.91 -8.58 -10.48
N ARG A 69 3.16 -8.85 -10.10
CA ARG A 69 4.25 -9.14 -11.02
C ARG A 69 4.61 -10.61 -10.92
N SER A 70 4.10 -11.40 -11.86
CA SER A 70 4.42 -12.82 -12.01
C SER A 70 4.21 -13.63 -10.72
N GLY A 71 3.11 -13.38 -10.01
CA GLY A 71 2.74 -14.06 -8.77
C GLY A 71 3.30 -13.42 -7.50
N ARG A 72 4.07 -12.34 -7.60
CA ARG A 72 4.53 -11.53 -6.46
C ARG A 72 3.79 -10.20 -6.43
N LEU A 73 3.17 -9.88 -5.29
CA LEU A 73 2.46 -8.62 -5.12
C LEU A 73 3.45 -7.52 -4.73
N LEU A 74 3.42 -6.40 -5.44
CA LEU A 74 4.29 -5.25 -5.22
C LEU A 74 3.46 -3.98 -5.12
N VAL A 75 3.96 -2.96 -4.43
CA VAL A 75 3.33 -1.66 -4.40
C VAL A 75 3.62 -0.95 -5.71
N ARG A 76 2.56 -0.53 -6.39
CA ARG A 76 2.65 0.31 -7.58
C ARG A 76 3.11 1.69 -7.14
N TRP A 77 4.41 1.93 -7.27
CA TRP A 77 4.92 3.28 -7.24
C TRP A 77 4.54 3.95 -8.56
N PRO A 78 4.02 5.20 -8.58
CA PRO A 78 4.06 5.94 -9.82
C PRO A 78 5.52 5.93 -10.26
N ALA A 79 5.79 5.34 -11.43
CA ALA A 79 7.04 5.60 -12.12
C ALA A 79 7.18 7.12 -12.09
N ALA A 80 8.22 7.61 -11.41
CA ALA A 80 8.53 9.03 -11.39
C ALA A 80 8.40 9.47 -12.84
N GLY A 81 7.51 10.43 -13.10
CA GLY A 81 7.38 10.98 -14.44
C GLY A 81 8.78 11.35 -14.89
N THR A 82 9.21 10.71 -15.97
CA THR A 82 9.94 11.36 -17.05
C THR A 82 9.29 12.73 -17.23
N SER A 83 9.84 13.75 -16.57
CA SER A 83 9.76 15.11 -17.06
C SER A 83 10.92 15.21 -18.03
N GLU A 84 10.60 15.05 -19.31
CA GLU A 84 11.42 15.47 -20.45
C GLU A 84 11.29 16.99 -20.63
#